data_AF-A0A4Y1WX57-F1
#
_entry.id   AF-A0A4Y1WX57-F1
#
_cell.length_a   1.000
_cell.length_b   1.000
_cell.length_c   1.000
_cell.angle_alpha   90.00
_cell.angle_beta   90.00
_cell.angle_gamma   90.00
#
_symmetry.space_group_name_H-M   'P 1'
#
loop_
_entity.id
_entity.type
_entity.pdbx_description
1 polymer ?
#
loop_
_entity_poly.entity_id
_entity_poly.type
_entity_poly.pdbx_seq_one_letter_code
_entity_poly.pdbx_strand_id
1 'polypeptide(L)'
;MTHFRAVDLSSGKELFSKAIGNWTNNIGEFLGIVEAVRYVMEHPESPRTIYSDSITAITWYRNKQTASSRRCPALQKAEIFLKVMEARIKDVEVLHWDNRLWGEIPADFGNK
;
A
#
# COMPACT_ATOMS: atom_id res chain seq x y z
N MET A 1 16.80 -3.68 4.28
CA MET A 1 15.58 -4.50 4.45
C MET A 1 14.40 -3.61 4.07
N THR A 2 13.46 -4.11 3.29
CA THR A 2 12.27 -3.41 2.81
C THR A 2 11.23 -3.35 3.92
N HIS A 3 10.74 -2.15 4.18
CA HIS A 3 9.72 -1.86 5.18
C HIS A 3 8.57 -1.10 4.53
N PHE A 4 7.39 -1.21 5.13
CA PHE A 4 6.28 -0.32 4.86
C PHE A 4 5.51 -0.09 6.16
N ARG A 5 4.79 1.03 6.21
CA ARG A 5 3.90 1.36 7.32
C ARG A 5 2.69 2.12 6.80
N ALA A 6 1.64 2.17 7.61
CA ALA A 6 0.54 3.09 7.41
C ALA A 6 0.45 4.05 8.58
N VAL A 7 0.15 5.30 8.29
CA VAL A 7 0.01 6.38 9.28
C VAL A 7 -1.35 7.03 9.07
N ASP A 8 -2.09 7.23 10.14
CA ASP A 8 -3.30 8.03 10.12
C ASP A 8 -2.93 9.50 9.87
N LEU A 9 -3.40 10.08 8.76
CA LEU A 9 -3.02 11.43 8.35
C LEU A 9 -3.51 12.51 9.31
N SER A 10 -4.60 12.27 10.05
CA SER A 10 -5.18 13.28 10.95
C SER A 10 -4.42 13.40 12.27
N SER A 11 -3.96 12.27 12.80
CA SER A 11 -3.33 12.16 14.11
C SER A 11 -1.81 11.94 14.06
N GLY A 12 -1.28 11.55 12.89
CA GLY A 12 0.11 11.13 12.73
C GLY A 12 0.42 9.77 13.37
N LYS A 13 -0.59 9.05 13.88
CA LYS A 13 -0.39 7.77 14.55
C LYS A 13 -0.04 6.67 13.54
N GLU A 14 1.01 5.91 13.83
CA GLU A 14 1.31 4.69 13.09
C GLU A 14 0.22 3.63 13.36
N LEU A 15 -0.45 3.19 12.29
CA LEU A 15 -1.49 2.16 12.33
C LEU A 15 -0.88 0.77 12.32
N PHE A 16 0.15 0.57 11.50
CA PHE A 16 0.98 -0.63 11.46
C PHE A 16 2.32 -0.34 10.79
N SER A 17 3.32 -1.19 11.07
CA SER A 17 4.63 -1.20 10.41
C SER A 17 5.13 -2.63 10.27
N LYS A 18 5.70 -2.98 9.10
CA LYS A 18 6.17 -4.33 8.80
C LYS A 18 7.50 -4.32 8.05
N ALA A 19 8.39 -5.23 8.43
CA ALA A 19 9.62 -5.55 7.72
C ALA A 19 9.41 -6.82 6.89
N ILE A 20 9.63 -6.78 5.57
CA ILE A 20 9.27 -7.88 4.65
C ILE A 20 10.47 -8.55 3.96
N GLY A 21 11.68 -8.37 4.48
CA GLY A 21 12.90 -8.95 3.91
C GLY A 21 13.58 -8.00 2.93
N ASN A 22 14.21 -8.48 1.87
CA ASN A 22 14.95 -7.65 0.93
C ASN A 22 14.36 -7.70 -0.49
N TRP A 23 13.39 -6.84 -0.74
CA TRP A 23 12.69 -6.69 -2.01
C TRP A 23 12.95 -5.33 -2.64
N THR A 24 12.55 -5.16 -3.90
CA THR A 24 12.63 -3.85 -4.54
C THR A 24 11.63 -2.89 -3.91
N ASN A 25 11.87 -1.59 -4.04
CA ASN A 25 10.99 -0.56 -3.47
C ASN A 25 9.54 -0.73 -3.94
N ASN A 26 9.32 -0.87 -5.25
CA ASN A 26 7.99 -1.08 -5.84
C ASN A 26 7.25 -2.31 -5.26
N ILE A 27 7.96 -3.39 -4.92
CA ILE A 27 7.35 -4.56 -4.28
C ILE A 27 6.91 -4.22 -2.86
N GLY A 28 7.75 -3.52 -2.09
CA GLY A 28 7.42 -3.07 -0.75
C GLY A 28 6.21 -2.14 -0.73
N GLU A 29 6.19 -1.14 -1.60
CA GLU A 29 5.10 -0.18 -1.73
C GLU A 29 3.78 -0.86 -2.10
N PHE A 30 3.79 -1.78 -3.08
CA PHE A 30 2.59 -2.53 -3.46
C PHE A 30 2.07 -3.41 -2.33
N LEU A 31 2.96 -4.14 -1.64
CA LEU A 31 2.56 -4.95 -0.50
C LEU A 31 2.04 -4.08 0.65
N GLY A 32 2.59 -2.88 0.84
CA GLY A 32 2.08 -1.88 1.78
C GLY A 32 0.67 -1.42 1.45
N ILE A 33 0.37 -1.11 0.17
CA ILE A 33 -0.99 -0.76 -0.27
C ILE A 33 -1.96 -1.91 -0.01
N VAL A 34 -1.59 -3.14 -0.36
CA VAL A 34 -2.48 -4.31 -0.16
C VAL A 34 -2.72 -4.59 1.33
N GLU A 35 -1.73 -4.37 2.19
CA GLU A 35 -1.91 -4.43 3.63
C GLU A 35 -2.84 -3.32 4.14
N ALA A 36 -2.70 -2.09 3.65
CA ALA A 36 -3.58 -0.98 4.02
C ALA A 36 -5.04 -1.25 3.60
N VAL A 37 -5.25 -1.85 2.43
CA VAL A 37 -6.59 -2.29 1.98
C VAL A 37 -7.16 -3.31 2.96
N ARG A 38 -6.37 -4.33 3.36
CA ARG A 38 -6.81 -5.30 4.38
C ARG A 38 -7.15 -4.61 5.70
N TYR A 39 -6.31 -3.68 6.16
CA TYR A 39 -6.53 -2.94 7.39
C TYR A 39 -7.88 -2.22 7.38
N VAL A 40 -8.19 -1.47 6.31
CA VAL A 40 -9.48 -0.75 6.16
C VAL A 40 -10.67 -1.72 6.13
N MET A 41 -10.50 -2.92 5.57
CA MET A 41 -11.55 -3.93 5.59
C MET A 41 -11.83 -4.49 7.00
N GLU A 42 -10.81 -4.58 7.84
CA GLU A 42 -10.89 -5.05 9.23
C GLU A 42 -11.36 -3.94 10.20
N HIS A 43 -11.23 -2.67 9.79
CA HIS A 43 -11.54 -1.47 10.57
C HIS A 43 -12.54 -0.59 9.80
N PRO A 44 -13.84 -0.96 9.75
CA PRO A 44 -14.84 -0.29 8.93
C PRO A 44 -15.09 1.18 9.30
N GLU A 45 -14.66 1.62 10.49
CA GLU A 45 -14.66 3.01 10.94
C GLU A 45 -13.54 3.85 10.32
N SER A 46 -12.51 3.21 9.77
CA SER A 46 -11.41 3.91 9.09
C SER A 46 -11.88 4.46 7.74
N PRO A 47 -11.45 5.68 7.34
CA PRO A 47 -11.68 6.17 5.99
C PRO A 47 -11.19 5.17 4.94
N ARG A 48 -11.98 4.97 3.87
CA ARG A 48 -11.65 4.02 2.80
C ARG A 48 -10.73 4.62 1.73
N THR A 49 -10.05 5.71 2.05
CA THR A 49 -9.09 6.38 1.17
C THR A 49 -7.68 6.15 1.68
N ILE A 50 -6.84 5.55 0.83
CA ILE A 50 -5.44 5.26 1.10
C ILE A 50 -4.58 6.14 0.18
N TYR A 51 -3.56 6.77 0.75
CA TYR A 51 -2.59 7.56 -0.02
C TYR A 51 -1.27 6.80 -0.17
N SER A 52 -0.67 6.91 -1.36
CA SER A 52 0.69 6.46 -1.64
C SER A 52 1.34 7.41 -2.65
N ASP A 53 2.63 7.69 -2.49
CA ASP A 53 3.43 8.44 -3.46
C ASP A 53 4.01 7.54 -4.57
N SER A 54 3.77 6.23 -4.51
CA SER A 54 4.20 5.27 -5.54
C SER A 54 3.18 5.09 -6.64
N ILE A 55 3.38 5.79 -7.76
CA ILE A 55 2.57 5.63 -8.98
C ILE A 55 2.58 4.17 -9.47
N THR A 56 3.73 3.48 -9.34
CA THR A 56 3.86 2.07 -9.76
C THR A 56 2.96 1.16 -8.92
N ALA A 57 3.02 1.30 -7.59
CA ALA A 57 2.23 0.47 -6.69
C ALA A 57 0.72 0.73 -6.85
N ILE A 58 0.33 2.00 -7.03
CA ILE A 58 -1.07 2.38 -7.33
C ILE A 58 -1.53 1.74 -8.65
N THR A 59 -0.68 1.77 -9.67
CA THR A 59 -1.00 1.16 -10.99
C THR A 59 -1.21 -0.34 -10.84
N TRP A 60 -0.34 -1.03 -10.09
CA TRP A 60 -0.49 -2.46 -9.81
C TRP A 60 -1.74 -2.80 -9.01
N TYR A 61 -2.12 -1.94 -8.04
CA TYR A 61 -3.38 -2.10 -7.30
C TYR A 61 -4.60 -2.01 -8.23
N ARG A 62 -4.67 -0.95 -9.06
CA ARG A 62 -5.78 -0.75 -10.00
C ARG A 62 -5.91 -1.90 -11.00
N ASN A 63 -4.78 -2.39 -11.51
CA ASN A 63 -4.74 -3.51 -12.44
C ASN A 63 -4.92 -4.88 -11.77
N LYS A 64 -4.86 -4.94 -10.43
CA LYS A 64 -4.81 -6.18 -9.64
C LYS A 64 -3.72 -7.15 -10.11
N GLN A 65 -2.62 -6.59 -10.61
CA GLN A 65 -1.55 -7.32 -11.27
C GLN A 65 -0.25 -6.53 -11.22
N THR A 66 0.83 -7.19 -10.82
CA THR A 66 2.18 -6.62 -10.79
C THR A 66 2.94 -6.91 -12.08
N ALA A 67 3.82 -5.99 -12.47
CA ALA A 67 4.71 -6.14 -13.62
C ALA A 67 6.10 -6.72 -13.24
N SER A 68 6.27 -7.17 -12.00
CA SER A 68 7.55 -7.67 -11.49
C SER A 68 7.85 -9.07 -12.02
N SER A 69 9.07 -9.28 -12.52
CA SER A 69 9.58 -10.61 -12.90
C SER A 69 10.14 -11.42 -11.72
N ARG A 70 10.25 -10.82 -10.53
CA ARG A 70 10.78 -11.51 -9.33
C ARG A 70 9.76 -12.50 -8.78
N ARG A 71 10.22 -13.74 -8.53
CA ARG A 71 9.44 -14.76 -7.81
C ARG A 71 9.32 -14.36 -6.35
N CYS A 72 8.20 -13.74 -5.99
CA CYS A 72 7.86 -13.34 -4.64
C CYS A 72 6.49 -13.94 -4.28
N PRO A 73 6.41 -14.94 -3.40
CA PRO A 73 5.13 -15.54 -3.00
C PRO A 73 4.14 -14.54 -2.40
N ALA A 74 4.64 -13.47 -1.78
CA ALA A 74 3.79 -12.40 -1.24
C ALA A 74 3.05 -11.63 -2.35
N LEU A 75 3.69 -11.37 -3.50
CA LEU A 75 3.03 -10.73 -4.64
C LEU A 75 1.88 -11.57 -5.17
N GLN A 76 2.12 -12.88 -5.37
CA GLN A 76 1.08 -13.78 -5.87
C GLN A 76 -0.13 -13.82 -4.92
N LYS A 77 0.12 -13.91 -3.60
CA LYS A 77 -0.95 -13.87 -2.59
C LYS A 77 -1.71 -12.54 -2.62
N ALA A 78 -0.99 -11.42 -2.79
CA ALA A 78 -1.57 -10.10 -2.87
C ALA A 78 -2.46 -9.91 -4.11
N GLU A 79 -2.00 -10.35 -5.29
CA GLU A 79 -2.80 -10.30 -6.53
C GLU A 79 -4.06 -11.17 -6.43
N ILE A 80 -3.95 -12.38 -5.89
CA ILE A 80 -5.10 -13.27 -5.66
C ILE A 80 -6.08 -12.59 -4.70
N PHE A 81 -5.60 -12.02 -3.61
CA PHE A 81 -6.43 -11.29 -2.65
C PHE A 81 -7.21 -10.16 -3.33
N LEU A 82 -6.55 -9.29 -4.11
CA LEU A 82 -7.22 -8.18 -4.80
C LEU A 82 -8.31 -8.66 -5.77
N LYS A 83 -8.07 -9.77 -6.47
CA LYS A 83 -9.05 -10.36 -7.41
C LYS A 83 -10.24 -10.98 -6.68
N VAL A 84 -9.99 -11.76 -5.63
CA VAL A 84 -11.05 -12.43 -4.86
C VAL A 84 -11.91 -11.42 -4.10
N MET A 85 -11.30 -10.34 -3.60
CA MET A 85 -11.97 -9.36 -2.75
C MET A 85 -12.54 -8.16 -3.53
N GLU A 86 -12.47 -8.16 -4.87
CA GLU A 86 -12.83 -7.03 -5.74
C GLU A 86 -14.16 -6.39 -5.37
N ALA A 87 -15.22 -7.18 -5.21
CA ALA A 87 -16.55 -6.66 -4.86
C ALA A 87 -16.61 -5.98 -3.48
N ARG A 88 -15.76 -6.40 -2.55
CA ARG A 88 -15.70 -5.91 -1.16
C ARG A 88 -14.80 -4.68 -1.00
N ILE A 89 -13.87 -4.46 -1.94
CA ILE A 89 -12.92 -3.32 -1.92
C ILE A 89 -13.24 -2.28 -2.98
N LYS A 90 -14.40 -2.38 -3.65
CA LYS A 90 -14.82 -1.48 -4.74
C LYS A 90 -14.87 0.00 -4.33
N ASP A 91 -15.04 0.26 -3.04
CA ASP A 91 -15.12 1.58 -2.42
C ASP A 91 -13.82 2.00 -1.73
N VAL A 92 -12.77 1.17 -1.80
CA VAL A 92 -11.45 1.50 -1.28
C VAL A 92 -10.65 2.23 -2.36
N GLU A 93 -10.50 3.53 -2.18
CA GLU A 93 -9.75 4.40 -3.07
C GLU A 93 -8.28 4.39 -2.70
N VAL A 94 -7.42 4.23 -3.72
CA VAL A 94 -5.98 4.41 -3.57
C VAL A 94 -5.54 5.58 -4.45
N LEU A 95 -5.19 6.68 -3.81
CA LEU A 95 -4.90 7.97 -4.41
C LEU A 95 -3.41 8.29 -4.34
N HIS A 96 -2.95 9.08 -5.31
CA HIS A 96 -1.56 9.52 -5.35
C HIS A 96 -1.33 10.66 -4.36
N TRP A 97 -0.32 10.52 -3.52
CA TRP A 97 0.21 11.59 -2.69
C TRP A 97 1.23 12.41 -3.49
N ASP A 98 0.91 13.67 -3.79
CA ASP A 98 1.81 14.54 -4.55
C ASP A 98 2.87 15.17 -3.63
N ASN A 99 4.05 14.54 -3.57
CA ASN A 99 5.18 15.03 -2.78
C ASN A 99 5.59 16.48 -3.11
N ARG A 100 5.27 17.00 -4.30
CA ARG A 100 5.60 18.39 -4.69
C ARG A 100 4.67 19.41 -4.05
N LEU A 101 3.41 19.02 -3.86
CA LEU A 101 2.37 19.91 -3.31
C LEU A 101 2.23 19.75 -1.80
N TRP A 102 2.43 18.54 -1.29
CA TRP A 102 2.10 18.19 0.11
C TRP A 102 3.33 17.85 0.94
N GLY A 103 4.53 17.90 0.36
CA GLY A 103 5.75 17.45 1.02
C GLY A 103 5.84 15.93 1.11
N GLU A 104 6.86 15.42 1.81
CA GLU A 104 7.05 13.97 1.96
C GLU A 104 5.86 13.31 2.64
N ILE A 105 5.45 12.15 2.14
CA ILE A 105 4.35 11.39 2.72
C ILE A 105 4.66 11.03 4.19
N PRO A 106 3.71 11.19 5.14
CA PRO A 106 3.96 10.90 6.56
C PRO A 106 4.39 9.46 6.86
N ALA A 107 4.11 8.52 5.95
CA ALA A 107 4.51 7.13 6.06
C ALA A 107 5.99 6.88 5.65
N ASP A 108 6.69 7.86 5.08
CA ASP A 108 8.10 7.71 4.71
C ASP A 108 8.99 7.48 5.94
N PHE A 109 10.06 6.71 5.79
CA PHE A 109 10.97 6.38 6.89
C PHE A 109 12.16 7.35 7.03
N GLY A 110 12.30 8.35 6.15
CA GLY A 110 13.38 9.32 6.21
C GLY A 110 14.78 8.76 5.92
N ASN A 111 14.86 7.53 5.41
CA ASN A 111 16.13 6.90 5.05
C ASN A 111 16.59 7.41 3.67
N LYS A 112 17.11 8.64 3.62
CA LYS A 112 17.73 9.22 2.42
C LYS A 112 19.21 9.50 2.64
#